data_AF-A0A7J6ADP1-F1
#
_entry.id   AF-A0A7J6ADP1-F1
#
_cell.length_a   1.000
_cell.length_b   1.000
_cell.length_c   1.000
_cell.angle_alpha   90.00
_cell.angle_beta   90.00
_cell.angle_gamma   90.00
#
_symmetry.space_group_name_H-M   'P 1'
#
loop_
_entity.id
_entity.type
_entity.pdbx_description
1 polymer ?
#
loop_
_entity_poly.entity_id
_entity_poly.type
_entity_poly.pdbx_seq_one_letter_code
_entity_poly.pdbx_strand_id
1 'polypeptide(L)'
;MESMLTQVFGRTEKELLGQIPAQVKPDVWATLLSLIWLHGFKIDAQDEWQFLAMKAVAWIRTQKVVNHSECVRVGNALLGCQVKEDALGL
;
A
#
# COMPACT_ATOMS: atom_id res chain seq x y z
N MET A 1 -20.36 12.68 -5.62
CA MET A 1 -18.98 13.21 -5.66
C MET A 1 -18.08 12.00 -5.53
N GLU A 2 -17.42 11.60 -6.62
CA GLU A 2 -16.47 10.49 -6.58
C GLU A 2 -15.30 10.86 -5.66
N SER A 3 -14.87 9.95 -4.79
CA SER A 3 -13.75 10.20 -3.90
C SER A 3 -12.44 10.27 -4.69
N MET A 4 -11.42 10.96 -4.15
CA MET A 4 -10.09 11.05 -4.76
C MET A 4 -9.49 9.67 -5.06
N LEU A 5 -9.84 8.67 -4.24
CA LEU A 5 -9.49 7.26 -4.47
C LEU A 5 -10.12 6.73 -5.76
N THR A 6 -11.40 7.01 -6.01
CA THR A 6 -12.06 6.59 -7.26
C THR A 6 -11.40 7.20 -8.49
N GLN A 7 -10.98 8.47 -8.42
CA GLN A 7 -10.27 9.14 -9.53
C GLN A 7 -8.88 8.58 -9.77
N VAL A 8 -8.11 8.29 -8.71
CA VAL A 8 -6.75 7.77 -8.82
C VAL A 8 -6.73 6.31 -9.28
N PHE A 9 -7.65 5.49 -8.78
CA PHE A 9 -7.67 4.05 -9.03
C PHE A 9 -8.64 3.63 -10.16
N GLY A 10 -9.49 4.53 -10.65
CA GLY A 10 -10.51 4.22 -11.65
C GLY A 10 -11.54 3.18 -11.19
N ARG A 11 -11.69 2.99 -9.87
CA ARG A 11 -12.53 1.97 -9.23
C ARG A 11 -13.36 2.58 -8.13
N THR A 12 -14.57 2.09 -7.91
CA THR A 12 -15.43 2.61 -6.84
C THR A 12 -14.83 2.32 -5.46
N GLU A 13 -15.09 3.21 -4.50
CA GLU A 13 -14.66 3.04 -3.11
C GLU A 13 -15.13 1.71 -2.51
N LYS A 14 -16.32 1.24 -2.89
CA LYS A 14 -16.85 -0.08 -2.48
C LYS A 14 -16.00 -1.24 -3.00
N GLU A 15 -15.56 -1.19 -4.26
CA GLU A 15 -14.67 -2.21 -4.84
C GLU A 15 -13.28 -2.17 -4.22
N LEU A 16 -12.83 -0.99 -3.80
CA LEU A 16 -11.55 -0.82 -3.09
C LEU A 16 -11.63 -1.39 -1.67
N LEU A 17 -12.71 -1.11 -0.94
CA LEU A 17 -12.98 -1.66 0.39
C LEU A 17 -13.14 -3.19 0.35
N GLY A 18 -13.73 -3.72 -0.73
CA GLY A 18 -13.84 -5.16 -0.96
C GLY A 18 -12.51 -5.87 -1.26
N GLN A 19 -11.46 -5.13 -1.59
CA GLN A 19 -10.12 -5.67 -1.85
C GLN A 19 -9.20 -5.62 -0.63
N ILE A 20 -9.64 -5.01 0.49
CA ILE A 20 -8.85 -5.02 1.73
C ILE A 20 -8.75 -6.48 2.20
N PRO A 21 -7.53 -7.05 2.34
CA PRO A 21 -7.38 -8.39 2.85
C PRO A 21 -8.00 -8.54 4.24
N ALA A 22 -8.59 -9.71 4.51
CA ALA A 22 -9.28 -9.96 5.76
C ALA A 22 -8.36 -9.67 6.97
N GLN A 23 -8.92 -9.06 8.01
CA GLN A 23 -8.22 -8.71 9.26
C GLN A 23 -7.14 -7.61 9.15
N VAL A 24 -7.06 -6.90 8.02
CA VAL A 24 -6.21 -5.70 7.87
C VAL A 24 -7.02 -4.45 8.19
N LYS A 25 -6.48 -3.57 9.04
CA LYS A 25 -7.12 -2.28 9.35
C LYS A 25 -7.03 -1.35 8.13
N PRO A 26 -8.05 -0.51 7.85
CA PRO A 26 -8.03 0.42 6.73
C PRO A 26 -6.79 1.33 6.68
N ASP A 27 -6.32 1.85 7.81
CA ASP A 27 -5.14 2.74 7.86
C ASP A 27 -3.84 2.00 7.49
N VAL A 28 -3.74 0.73 7.88
CA VAL A 28 -2.60 -0.14 7.53
C VAL A 28 -2.62 -0.41 6.03
N TRP A 29 -3.79 -0.69 5.49
CA TRP A 29 -3.97 -0.89 4.06
C TRP A 29 -3.62 0.35 3.23
N ALA A 30 -4.11 1.53 3.64
CA ALA A 30 -3.81 2.79 2.97
C ALA A 30 -2.30 3.13 3.00
N THR A 31 -1.65 2.86 4.13
CA THR A 31 -0.20 3.06 4.29
C THR A 31 0.58 2.08 3.42
N LEU A 32 0.18 0.81 3.37
CA LEU A 32 0.81 -0.19 2.51
C LEU A 32 0.68 0.16 1.02
N LEU A 33 -0.50 0.59 0.58
CA LEU A 33 -0.72 1.04 -0.80
C LEU A 33 0.16 2.24 -1.16
N SER A 34 0.33 3.17 -0.21
CA SER A 34 1.22 4.32 -0.39
C SER A 34 2.67 3.88 -0.54
N LEU A 35 3.12 2.89 0.24
CA LEU A 35 4.47 2.31 0.12
C LEU A 35 4.68 1.62 -1.24
N ILE A 36 3.72 0.81 -1.69
CA ILE A 36 3.77 0.15 -3.00
C ILE A 36 3.81 1.21 -4.12
N TRP A 37 2.97 2.24 -4.03
CA TRP A 37 2.94 3.32 -5.01
C TRP A 37 4.27 4.09 -5.07
N LEU A 38 4.88 4.42 -3.93
CA LEU A 38 6.17 5.09 -3.89
C LEU A 38 7.26 4.26 -4.57
N HIS A 39 7.33 2.96 -4.27
CA HIS A 39 8.32 2.06 -4.87
C HIS A 39 8.05 1.79 -6.36
N GLY A 40 6.78 1.72 -6.77
CA GLY A 40 6.38 1.41 -8.15
C GLY A 40 6.42 2.61 -9.10
N PHE A 41 6.13 3.82 -8.61
CA PHE A 41 5.94 5.01 -9.45
C PHE A 41 6.85 6.19 -9.12
N LYS A 42 7.50 6.21 -7.96
CA LYS A 42 8.32 7.34 -7.48
C LYS A 42 9.75 6.95 -7.09
N ILE A 43 10.25 5.84 -7.62
CA ILE A 43 11.61 5.37 -7.30
C ILE A 43 12.70 6.39 -7.64
N ASP A 44 12.48 7.21 -8.67
CA ASP A 44 13.43 8.25 -9.11
C ASP A 44 13.62 9.38 -8.09
N ALA A 45 12.73 9.51 -7.11
CA ALA A 45 12.79 10.51 -6.03
C ALA A 45 12.90 9.84 -4.65
N GLN A 46 13.57 8.68 -4.57
CA GLN A 46 13.67 7.89 -3.35
C GLN A 46 14.22 8.66 -2.16
N ASP A 47 15.16 9.57 -2.38
CA ASP A 47 15.75 10.42 -1.34
C ASP A 47 14.71 11.30 -0.64
N GLU A 48 13.64 11.70 -1.33
CA GLU A 48 12.54 12.51 -0.78
C GLU A 48 11.63 11.73 0.17
N TRP A 49 11.42 10.42 -0.08
CA TRP A 49 10.41 9.62 0.64
C TRP A 49 10.97 8.46 1.45
N GLN A 50 12.24 8.10 1.31
CA GLN A 50 12.84 6.93 2.01
C GLN A 50 12.67 6.98 3.53
N PHE A 51 12.80 8.16 4.14
CA PHE A 51 12.63 8.30 5.60
C PHE A 51 11.17 8.10 6.03
N LEU A 52 10.23 8.61 5.23
CA LEU A 52 8.81 8.36 5.44
C LEU A 52 8.50 6.86 5.31
N ALA A 53 9.04 6.21 4.28
CA ALA A 53 8.85 4.78 4.07
C ALA A 53 9.37 3.96 5.26
N MET A 54 10.59 4.24 5.75
CA MET A 54 11.12 3.56 6.94
C MET A 54 10.24 3.73 8.17
N LYS A 55 9.68 4.91 8.41
CA LYS A 55 8.76 5.17 9.54
C LYS A 55 7.44 4.45 9.39
N ALA A 56 6.87 4.48 8.18
CA ALA A 56 5.62 3.78 7.86
C ALA A 56 5.76 2.26 8.03
N VAL A 57 6.88 1.68 7.58
CA VAL A 57 7.19 0.25 7.74
C VAL A 57 7.36 -0.11 9.22
N ALA A 58 8.11 0.68 9.97
CA ALA A 58 8.25 0.48 11.41
C ALA A 58 6.88 0.53 12.11
N TRP A 59 6.00 1.46 11.72
CA TRP A 59 4.65 1.54 12.24
C TRP A 59 3.79 0.33 11.83
N ILE A 60 3.82 -0.11 10.57
CA ILE A 60 3.09 -1.31 10.10
C ILE A 60 3.51 -2.55 10.90
N ARG A 61 4.80 -2.73 11.20
CA ARG A 61 5.30 -3.83 12.02
C ARG A 61 4.75 -3.85 13.46
N THR A 62 4.29 -2.70 13.97
CA THR A 62 3.58 -2.64 15.27
C THR A 62 2.12 -3.05 15.17
N GLN A 63 1.57 -3.13 13.96
CA GLN A 63 0.22 -3.58 13.71
C GLN A 63 0.25 -5.11 13.58
N LYS A 64 -0.65 -5.81 14.28
CA LYS A 64 -0.75 -7.29 14.26
C LYS A 64 -1.30 -7.80 12.92
N VAL A 65 -0.62 -7.50 11.82
CA VAL A 65 -1.02 -7.90 10.47
C VAL A 65 -0.62 -9.35 10.26
N VAL A 66 -1.61 -10.20 9.98
CA VAL A 66 -1.43 -11.65 9.95
C VAL A 66 -0.85 -12.14 8.61
N ASN A 67 -0.81 -11.30 7.57
CA ASN A 67 -0.39 -11.74 6.24
C ASN A 67 0.13 -10.60 5.33
N HIS A 68 1.31 -10.04 5.63
CA HIS A 68 1.92 -8.96 4.84
C HIS A 68 2.06 -9.32 3.36
N SER A 69 2.48 -10.55 3.05
CA SER A 69 2.67 -11.03 1.68
C SER A 69 1.40 -10.96 0.83
N GLU A 70 0.25 -11.39 1.40
CA GLU A 70 -1.04 -11.28 0.72
C GLU A 70 -1.42 -9.82 0.48
N CYS A 71 -1.18 -8.93 1.46
CA CYS A 71 -1.45 -7.51 1.30
C CYS A 71 -0.59 -6.89 0.18
N VAL A 72 0.70 -7.25 0.11
CA VAL A 72 1.60 -6.78 -0.94
C VAL A 72 1.14 -7.29 -2.31
N ARG A 73 0.74 -8.56 -2.41
CA ARG A 73 0.22 -9.17 -3.64
C ARG A 73 -1.04 -8.46 -4.13
N VAL A 74 -2.03 -8.26 -3.26
CA VAL A 74 -3.29 -7.58 -3.62
C VAL A 74 -3.02 -6.12 -3.96
N GLY A 75 -2.16 -5.43 -3.21
CA GLY A 75 -1.84 -4.02 -3.44
C GLY A 75 -1.12 -3.81 -4.76
N ASN A 76 -0.18 -4.68 -5.11
CA ASN A 76 0.48 -4.70 -6.41
C ASN A 76 -0.53 -4.91 -7.56
N ALA A 77 -1.44 -5.88 -7.42
CA ALA A 77 -2.48 -6.13 -8.43
C ALA A 77 -3.43 -4.93 -8.60
N LEU A 78 -3.76 -4.23 -7.51
CA LEU A 78 -4.58 -3.02 -7.54
C LEU A 78 -3.88 -1.86 -8.26
N LEU A 79 -2.58 -1.67 -7.99
CA LEU A 79 -1.77 -0.57 -8.51
C LEU A 79 -1.12 -0.86 -9.87
N GLY A 80 -1.19 -2.11 -10.35
CA GLY A 80 -0.46 -2.54 -11.54
C GLY A 80 1.06 -2.60 -11.34
N CYS A 81 1.53 -2.77 -10.10
CA CYS A 81 2.94 -2.84 -9.75
C CYS A 81 3.43 -4.28 -9.56
N GLN A 82 4.75 -4.46 -9.47
CA GLN A 82 5.39 -5.74 -9.11
C GLN A 82 6.48 -5.53 -8.05
N VAL A 83 6.17 -4.74 -7.02
CA VAL A 83 7.09 -4.44 -5.92
C VAL A 83 7.25 -5.67 -5.02
N LYS A 84 8.49 -6.03 -4.70
CA LYS A 84 8.79 -7.15 -3.79
C LYS A 84 8.56 -6.74 -2.34
N GLU A 85 8.11 -7.67 -1.51
CA GLU A 85 7.92 -7.45 -0.07
C GLU A 85 9.22 -6.96 0.62
N ASP A 86 10.36 -7.58 0.29
CA ASP A 86 11.69 -7.16 0.78
C ASP A 86 12.04 -5.71 0.40
N ALA A 87 11.58 -5.23 -0.76
CA ALA A 87 11.84 -3.86 -1.18
C ALA A 87 11.06 -2.86 -0.33
N LEU A 88 9.88 -3.24 0.17
CA LEU A 88 9.13 -2.45 1.13
C LEU A 88 9.72 -2.51 2.54
N GLY A 89 10.68 -3.41 2.79
CA GLY A 89 11.27 -3.62 4.10
C GLY A 89 10.30 -4.18 5.14
N LEU A 90 9.25 -4.88 4.71
CA LEU A 90 8.27 -5.53 5.59
C LEU A 90 8.82 -6.83 6.15
#